data_AF-A0A7C7KPL3-F1
#
_entry.id   AF-A0A7C7KPL3-F1
#
_cell.length_a   1.000
_cell.length_b   1.000
_cell.length_c   1.000
_cell.angle_alpha   90.00
_cell.angle_beta   90.00
_cell.angle_gamma   90.00
#
_symmetry.space_group_name_H-M   'P 1'
#
loop_
_entity.id
_entity.type
_entity.pdbx_description
1 polymer ?
#
loop_
_entity_poly.entity_id
_entity_poly.type
_entity_poly.pdbx_seq_one_letter_code
_entity_poly.pdbx_strand_id
1 'polypeptide(L)'
;FLVLNIMIVENPFIESTINFAAPLIFNLDKKLMGQVVLENSNYSLMEKLKEFVLAKQIEEKLSKEDILELYLNYAYFGQGAYGIKTAAWVYFGKDLKDLTLPEIALLIGLIKAPAYYDPFKYPEKAIKRRNAVLTNMYKLGFISLAKYTKAISSPLGILNKPNRPKNKGYVLDYVKRKLKSLLYDDLAIYQGGLKIYTTVDNVIQEKVQEHVKTYVDKLSKLHKIPDLQGAAFGINKKGEVLFLVGGKDYKVSQFNRVYQAKRPIGSTIKPFIYLEALKRKFNYTSIIPDTPISFRLTNNRFWTPINYERNFHGPIYLKDALVHSVNVATIHLTLKLGYSDIYQVLKKYGFVKKYFDLSYVLGSCQSNLWKLYEKVFPAVGYLVSSTTGLAASVAVFAT
;
A
#
# COMPACT_ATOMS: atom_id res chain seq x y z
N PHE A 1 25.21 -6.78 25.25
CA PHE A 1 25.69 -7.59 26.38
C PHE A 1 24.80 -8.77 26.75
N LEU A 2 23.63 -8.60 27.40
CA LEU A 2 22.80 -9.75 27.80
C LEU A 2 22.40 -10.65 26.62
N VAL A 3 22.01 -10.06 25.47
CA VAL A 3 21.64 -10.83 24.27
C VAL A 3 22.83 -11.51 23.57
N LEU A 4 24.01 -10.85 23.55
CA LEU A 4 25.27 -11.44 23.06
C LEU A 4 25.59 -12.72 23.82
N ASN A 5 25.48 -12.63 25.14
CA ASN A 5 25.74 -13.70 26.06
C ASN A 5 24.70 -14.83 25.92
N ILE A 6 23.42 -14.51 25.71
CA ILE A 6 22.37 -15.51 25.45
C ILE A 6 22.57 -16.23 24.11
N MET A 7 23.07 -15.54 23.09
CA MET A 7 23.40 -16.19 21.83
C MET A 7 24.58 -17.14 22.01
N ILE A 8 25.65 -16.72 22.70
CA ILE A 8 26.79 -17.58 23.08
C ILE A 8 26.34 -18.88 23.77
N VAL A 9 25.32 -18.77 24.61
CA VAL A 9 24.69 -19.81 25.42
C VAL A 9 23.85 -20.84 24.61
N GLU A 10 23.30 -20.45 23.46
CA GLU A 10 22.44 -21.33 22.65
C GLU A 10 23.22 -22.26 21.70
N ASN A 11 24.49 -21.95 21.45
CA ASN A 11 25.38 -22.76 20.65
C ASN A 11 26.79 -22.59 21.23
N PRO A 12 27.31 -23.54 22.04
CA PRO A 12 28.60 -23.39 22.74
C PRO A 12 29.80 -23.31 21.80
N PHE A 13 29.59 -23.56 20.50
CA PHE A 13 30.54 -23.15 19.48
C PHE A 13 30.63 -21.63 19.34
N ILE A 14 29.77 -20.78 19.93
CA ILE A 14 29.78 -19.33 19.71
C ILE A 14 30.95 -18.62 20.38
N GLU A 15 31.58 -19.18 21.42
CA GLU A 15 32.93 -18.74 21.81
C GLU A 15 33.97 -19.00 20.70
N SER A 16 33.77 -20.05 19.88
CA SER A 16 34.53 -20.29 18.63
C SER A 16 33.81 -19.79 17.34
N THR A 17 32.60 -19.22 17.42
CA THR A 17 31.79 -18.70 16.29
C THR A 17 31.77 -17.17 16.30
N ILE A 18 32.19 -16.54 17.40
CA ILE A 18 32.81 -15.23 17.33
C ILE A 18 34.05 -15.30 16.43
N ASN A 19 34.74 -16.44 16.32
CA ASN A 19 35.86 -16.63 15.37
C ASN A 19 35.44 -17.04 13.95
N PHE A 20 34.16 -17.06 13.63
CA PHE A 20 33.69 -17.26 12.26
C PHE A 20 32.35 -16.52 12.13
N ALA A 21 32.34 -15.27 11.68
CA ALA A 21 31.12 -14.59 11.27
C ALA A 21 30.36 -15.36 10.16
N ALA A 22 30.95 -16.40 9.55
CA ALA A 22 30.40 -17.13 8.41
C ALA A 22 29.06 -17.84 8.65
N PRO A 23 28.75 -18.53 9.77
CA PRO A 23 27.44 -19.15 9.98
C PRO A 23 26.34 -18.13 10.38
N LEU A 24 26.74 -17.02 11.02
CA LEU A 24 25.85 -15.90 11.31
C LEU A 24 25.47 -15.17 10.01
N ILE A 25 26.49 -14.94 9.16
CA ILE A 25 26.36 -14.40 7.82
C ILE A 25 25.59 -15.36 6.93
N PHE A 26 25.83 -16.67 6.95
CA PHE A 26 25.06 -17.64 6.16
C PHE A 26 23.57 -17.64 6.48
N ASN A 27 23.16 -17.34 7.72
CA ASN A 27 21.73 -17.15 8.05
C ASN A 27 21.17 -15.79 7.61
N LEU A 28 22.01 -14.75 7.56
CA LEU A 28 21.70 -13.46 6.93
C LEU A 28 21.62 -13.60 5.41
N ASP A 29 22.57 -14.30 4.78
CA ASP A 29 22.77 -14.51 3.34
C ASP A 29 21.76 -15.52 2.76
N LYS A 30 21.47 -16.66 3.42
CA LYS A 30 20.35 -17.54 3.00
C LYS A 30 18.99 -16.84 3.07
N LYS A 31 18.80 -15.88 3.99
CA LYS A 31 17.54 -15.12 4.09
C LYS A 31 17.50 -13.93 3.13
N LEU A 32 18.64 -13.30 2.81
CA LEU A 32 18.79 -12.32 1.72
C LEU A 32 18.60 -13.00 0.34
N MET A 33 19.27 -14.12 0.10
CA MET A 33 19.31 -14.86 -1.18
C MET A 33 18.15 -15.84 -1.36
N GLY A 34 17.50 -16.29 -0.29
CA GLY A 34 16.37 -17.23 -0.34
C GLY A 34 15.09 -16.67 -0.97
N GLN A 35 15.10 -15.41 -1.39
CA GLN A 35 14.06 -14.81 -2.23
C GLN A 35 14.48 -14.65 -3.71
N VAL A 36 15.72 -15.00 -4.08
CA VAL A 36 16.24 -14.88 -5.46
C VAL A 36 16.43 -16.23 -6.14
N VAL A 37 16.61 -17.35 -5.41
CA VAL A 37 16.85 -18.65 -6.06
C VAL A 37 16.10 -19.77 -5.33
N LEU A 38 15.09 -20.33 -6.00
CA LEU A 38 14.50 -21.61 -5.62
C LEU A 38 15.50 -22.74 -5.91
N GLU A 39 15.48 -23.73 -5.01
CA GLU A 39 15.76 -25.14 -5.27
C GLU A 39 17.13 -25.46 -5.88
N ASN A 40 18.11 -25.74 -5.02
CA ASN A 40 18.70 -27.07 -5.01
C ASN A 40 19.63 -27.25 -3.80
N SER A 41 19.31 -28.26 -3.00
CA SER A 41 20.18 -28.83 -1.98
C SER A 41 21.37 -29.52 -2.65
N ASN A 42 22.46 -28.78 -2.86
CA ASN A 42 23.80 -29.34 -2.94
C ASN A 42 24.77 -28.28 -2.43
N TYR A 43 25.19 -28.46 -1.17
CA TYR A 43 26.19 -27.62 -0.52
C TYR A 43 27.50 -27.70 -1.30
N SER A 44 27.78 -26.68 -2.10
CA SER A 44 29.08 -26.56 -2.76
C SER A 44 30.10 -26.05 -1.76
N LEU A 45 31.26 -26.73 -1.64
CA LEU A 45 32.43 -26.24 -0.88
C LEU A 45 32.79 -24.79 -1.25
N MET A 46 32.49 -24.38 -2.49
CA MET A 46 32.74 -23.02 -2.99
C MET A 46 31.85 -21.95 -2.32
N GLU A 47 30.63 -22.29 -1.93
CA GLU A 47 29.72 -21.35 -1.22
C GLU A 47 30.23 -21.10 0.20
N LYS A 48 30.64 -22.17 0.91
CA LYS A 48 31.26 -22.07 2.24
C LYS A 48 32.56 -21.26 2.25
N LEU A 49 33.36 -21.36 1.17
CA LEU A 49 34.56 -20.54 1.02
C LEU A 49 34.23 -19.07 0.78
N LYS A 50 33.23 -18.76 -0.05
CA LYS A 50 32.74 -17.38 -0.24
C LYS A 50 32.21 -16.78 1.06
N GLU A 51 31.45 -17.55 1.84
CA GLU A 51 30.96 -17.16 3.16
C GLU A 51 32.11 -16.83 4.12
N PHE A 52 33.17 -17.65 4.14
CA PHE A 52 34.33 -17.40 4.97
C PHE A 52 35.05 -16.11 4.61
N VAL A 53 35.25 -15.85 3.31
CA VAL A 53 35.89 -14.62 2.83
C VAL A 53 35.04 -13.39 3.19
N LEU A 54 33.73 -13.45 2.97
CA LEU A 54 32.81 -12.36 3.31
C LEU A 54 32.77 -12.11 4.83
N ALA A 55 32.78 -13.17 5.62
CA ALA A 55 32.85 -13.11 7.07
C ALA A 55 34.10 -12.39 7.56
N LYS A 56 35.26 -12.75 7.01
CA LYS A 56 36.51 -12.08 7.36
C LYS A 56 36.48 -10.60 6.98
N GLN A 57 35.97 -10.26 5.79
CA GLN A 57 35.84 -8.86 5.35
C GLN A 57 34.92 -8.02 6.24
N ILE A 58 33.87 -8.63 6.81
CA ILE A 58 32.97 -7.97 7.76
C ILE A 58 33.64 -7.79 9.11
N GLU A 59 34.32 -8.80 9.63
CA GLU A 59 35.06 -8.72 10.89
C GLU A 59 36.23 -7.73 10.87
N GLU A 60 36.83 -7.50 9.69
CA GLU A 60 37.84 -6.46 9.49
C GLU A 60 37.25 -5.04 9.61
N LYS A 61 35.94 -4.88 9.42
CA LYS A 61 35.26 -3.58 9.37
C LYS A 61 34.33 -3.30 10.55
N LEU A 62 33.85 -4.34 11.24
CA LEU A 62 32.83 -4.25 12.30
C LEU A 62 33.28 -4.99 13.56
N SER A 63 32.94 -4.42 14.72
CA SER A 63 33.14 -5.09 16.02
C SER A 63 32.18 -6.26 16.20
N LYS A 64 32.43 -7.11 17.20
CA LYS A 64 31.53 -8.24 17.52
C LYS A 64 30.17 -7.75 18.00
N GLU A 65 30.15 -6.61 18.68
CA GLU A 65 28.95 -5.90 19.10
C GLU A 65 28.14 -5.42 17.89
N ASP A 66 28.80 -4.83 16.89
CA ASP A 66 28.14 -4.35 15.67
C ASP A 66 27.54 -5.52 14.86
N ILE A 67 28.28 -6.62 14.73
CA ILE A 67 27.81 -7.83 14.05
C ILE A 67 26.58 -8.40 14.75
N LEU A 68 26.60 -8.44 16.09
CA LEU A 68 25.43 -8.87 16.86
C LEU A 68 24.24 -7.92 16.64
N GLU A 69 24.46 -6.62 16.73
CA GLU A 69 23.40 -5.63 16.55
C GLU A 69 22.74 -5.79 15.17
N LEU A 70 23.57 -5.89 14.13
CA LEU A 70 23.12 -6.12 12.76
C LEU A 70 22.31 -7.40 12.64
N TYR A 71 22.80 -8.49 13.23
CA TYR A 71 22.08 -9.76 13.26
C TYR A 71 20.71 -9.63 13.95
N LEU A 72 20.67 -9.04 15.15
CA LEU A 72 19.43 -8.90 15.91
C LEU A 72 18.42 -8.00 15.21
N ASN A 73 18.87 -6.99 14.47
CA ASN A 73 18.01 -6.10 13.69
C ASN A 73 17.46 -6.77 12.42
N TYR A 74 18.13 -7.79 11.90
CA TYR A 74 17.72 -8.47 10.68
C TYR A 74 17.01 -9.82 10.90
N ALA A 75 17.29 -10.50 12.01
CA ALA A 75 16.77 -11.83 12.28
C ALA A 75 15.23 -11.87 12.24
N TYR A 76 14.69 -12.94 11.65
CA TYR A 76 13.25 -13.19 11.62
C TYR A 76 12.80 -13.93 12.88
N PHE A 77 11.87 -13.35 13.63
CA PHE A 77 11.34 -13.87 14.89
C PHE A 77 9.95 -14.51 14.77
N GLY A 78 9.37 -14.56 13.57
CA GLY A 78 8.01 -15.08 13.36
C GLY A 78 6.96 -13.97 13.33
N GLN A 79 5.73 -14.29 12.94
CA GLN A 79 4.60 -13.34 12.89
C GLN A 79 4.86 -12.07 12.03
N GLY A 80 5.79 -12.12 11.08
CA GLY A 80 6.20 -10.95 10.28
C GLY A 80 7.16 -10.00 11.00
N ALA A 81 7.67 -10.37 12.18
CA ALA A 81 8.65 -9.59 12.92
C ALA A 81 10.08 -9.86 12.42
N TYR A 82 10.63 -8.91 11.68
CA TYR A 82 12.05 -8.81 11.36
C TYR A 82 12.69 -7.80 12.33
N GLY A 83 13.74 -8.24 13.00
CA GLY A 83 14.42 -7.45 14.01
C GLY A 83 13.85 -7.60 15.41
N ILE A 84 14.74 -7.60 16.41
CA ILE A 84 14.41 -7.81 17.82
C ILE A 84 13.49 -6.73 18.37
N LYS A 85 13.66 -5.47 17.94
CA LYS A 85 12.77 -4.35 18.33
C LYS A 85 11.34 -4.57 17.86
N THR A 86 11.17 -4.98 16.59
CA THR A 86 9.86 -5.32 16.03
C THR A 86 9.25 -6.51 16.76
N ALA A 87 10.06 -7.53 17.08
CA ALA A 87 9.60 -8.71 17.81
C ALA A 87 9.10 -8.35 19.21
N ALA A 88 9.81 -7.50 19.96
CA ALA A 88 9.38 -7.00 21.26
C ALA A 88 7.97 -6.36 21.19
N TRP A 89 7.75 -5.52 20.17
CA TRP A 89 6.48 -4.87 19.94
C TRP A 89 5.37 -5.85 19.49
N VAL A 90 5.68 -6.80 18.61
CA VAL A 90 4.73 -7.80 18.10
C VAL A 90 4.25 -8.75 19.19
N TYR A 91 5.16 -9.27 20.01
CA TYR A 91 4.85 -10.29 21.00
C TYR A 91 4.36 -9.70 22.33
N PHE A 92 4.90 -8.55 22.75
CA PHE A 92 4.63 -7.98 24.09
C PHE A 92 4.05 -6.57 24.06
N GLY A 93 4.10 -5.87 22.93
CA GLY A 93 3.68 -4.46 22.85
C GLY A 93 4.61 -3.51 23.61
N LYS A 94 5.88 -3.91 23.81
CA LYS A 94 6.88 -3.18 24.62
C LYS A 94 8.06 -2.69 23.78
N ASP A 95 8.73 -1.66 24.26
CA ASP A 95 10.08 -1.30 23.78
C ASP A 95 11.13 -2.26 24.37
N LEU A 96 12.29 -2.37 23.71
CA LEU A 96 13.37 -3.29 24.11
C LEU A 96 13.84 -3.10 25.55
N LYS A 97 13.91 -1.84 26.01
CA LYS A 97 14.35 -1.48 27.37
C LYS A 97 13.38 -1.95 28.46
N ASP A 98 12.13 -2.23 28.10
CA ASP A 98 11.06 -2.61 29.02
C ASP A 98 10.84 -4.13 29.05
N LEU A 99 11.64 -4.90 28.29
CA LEU A 99 11.57 -6.35 28.28
C LEU A 99 12.16 -6.94 29.56
N THR A 100 11.46 -7.92 30.10
CA THR A 100 11.92 -8.73 31.22
C THR A 100 12.82 -9.88 30.76
N LEU A 101 13.63 -10.43 31.67
CA LEU A 101 14.49 -11.59 31.39
C LEU A 101 13.77 -12.78 30.71
N PRO A 102 12.60 -13.27 31.18
CA PRO A 102 11.90 -14.37 30.51
C PRO A 102 11.35 -13.98 29.12
N GLU A 103 11.02 -12.72 28.89
CA GLU A 103 10.58 -12.22 27.57
C GLU A 103 11.74 -12.17 26.59
N ILE A 104 12.91 -11.70 27.03
CA ILE A 104 14.15 -11.74 26.24
C ILE A 104 14.50 -13.18 25.88
N ALA A 105 14.48 -14.09 26.87
CA ALA A 105 14.75 -15.51 26.65
C ALA A 105 13.77 -16.15 25.67
N LEU A 106 12.51 -15.72 25.66
CA LEU A 106 11.53 -16.19 24.68
C LEU A 106 11.93 -15.73 23.28
N LEU A 107 12.18 -14.43 23.07
CA LEU A 107 12.53 -13.90 21.75
C LEU A 107 13.79 -14.58 21.18
N ILE A 108 14.84 -14.76 21.98
CA ILE A 108 16.04 -15.45 21.51
C ILE A 108 15.74 -16.91 21.17
N GLY A 109 14.94 -17.58 22.00
CA GLY A 109 14.51 -18.95 21.73
C GLY A 109 13.76 -19.13 20.40
N LEU A 110 13.03 -18.09 19.93
CA LEU A 110 12.29 -18.10 18.66
C LEU A 110 13.21 -18.14 17.44
N ILE A 111 14.39 -17.51 17.49
CA ILE A 111 15.30 -17.36 16.35
C ILE A 111 15.60 -18.71 15.67
N LYS A 112 15.76 -19.77 16.48
CA LYS A 112 16.08 -21.12 16.00
C LYS A 112 15.03 -21.70 15.05
N ALA A 113 13.74 -21.51 15.36
CA ALA A 113 12.65 -22.02 14.54
C ALA A 113 11.35 -21.25 14.82
N PRO A 114 11.18 -20.03 14.26
CA PRO A 114 10.11 -19.13 14.65
C PRO A 114 8.70 -19.69 14.50
N ALA A 115 8.45 -20.46 13.45
CA ALA A 115 7.15 -21.08 13.20
C ALA A 115 6.86 -22.28 14.13
N TYR A 116 7.89 -23.02 14.52
CA TYR A 116 7.75 -24.21 15.38
C TYR A 116 7.58 -23.83 16.85
N TYR A 117 8.26 -22.77 17.29
CA TYR A 117 8.18 -22.24 18.64
C TYR A 117 7.20 -21.06 18.77
N ASP A 118 6.32 -20.86 17.79
CA ASP A 118 5.35 -19.75 17.79
C ASP A 118 4.45 -19.81 19.05
N PRO A 119 4.56 -18.84 19.97
CA PRO A 119 3.85 -18.88 21.24
C PRO A 119 2.34 -18.64 21.10
N PHE A 120 1.87 -18.06 19.98
CA PHE A 120 0.44 -17.90 19.71
C PHE A 120 -0.22 -19.19 19.23
N LYS A 121 0.57 -20.12 18.67
CA LYS A 121 0.07 -21.38 18.10
C LYS A 121 0.44 -22.59 18.96
N TYR A 122 1.62 -22.58 19.56
CA TYR A 122 2.22 -23.69 20.30
C TYR A 122 2.84 -23.20 21.62
N PRO A 123 2.03 -22.70 22.58
CA PRO A 123 2.54 -22.07 23.81
C PRO A 123 3.43 -23.00 24.64
N GLU A 124 3.12 -24.29 24.73
CA GLU A 124 3.93 -25.25 25.49
C GLU A 124 5.34 -25.43 24.90
N LYS A 125 5.45 -25.48 23.56
CA LYS A 125 6.75 -25.56 22.87
C LYS A 125 7.57 -24.29 23.11
N ALA A 126 6.90 -23.14 23.07
CA ALA A 126 7.52 -21.85 23.34
C ALA A 126 8.05 -21.76 24.78
N ILE A 127 7.26 -22.20 25.77
CA ILE A 127 7.68 -22.27 27.18
C ILE A 127 8.90 -23.16 27.34
N LYS A 128 8.86 -24.38 26.78
CA LYS A 128 9.98 -25.32 26.85
C LYS A 128 11.24 -24.72 26.23
N ARG A 129 11.10 -24.02 25.10
CA ARG A 129 12.22 -23.37 24.41
C ARG A 129 12.79 -22.21 25.23
N ARG A 130 11.95 -21.28 25.70
CA ARG A 130 12.34 -20.19 26.60
C ARG A 130 13.08 -20.70 27.83
N ASN A 131 12.54 -21.76 28.46
CA ASN A 131 13.14 -22.34 29.66
C ASN A 131 14.51 -22.96 29.37
N ALA A 132 14.69 -23.59 28.21
CA ALA A 132 16.01 -24.07 27.79
C ALA A 132 17.04 -22.92 27.67
N VAL A 133 16.63 -21.76 27.16
CA VAL A 133 17.48 -20.55 27.10
C VAL A 133 17.86 -20.11 28.51
N LEU A 134 16.88 -19.95 29.41
CA LEU A 134 17.10 -19.56 30.80
C LEU A 134 18.03 -20.53 31.54
N THR A 135 17.85 -21.84 31.34
CA THR A 135 18.72 -22.88 31.94
C THR A 135 20.15 -22.72 31.49
N ASN A 136 20.38 -22.51 30.20
CA ASN A 136 21.74 -22.34 29.70
C ASN A 136 22.35 -21.02 30.20
N MET A 137 21.57 -19.92 30.29
CA MET A 137 22.05 -18.66 30.87
C MET A 137 22.52 -18.82 32.32
N TYR A 138 21.79 -19.63 33.10
CA TYR A 138 22.15 -19.94 34.48
C TYR A 138 23.43 -20.80 34.53
N LYS A 139 23.49 -21.88 33.75
CA LYS A 139 24.66 -22.79 33.70
C LYS A 139 25.95 -22.08 33.33
N LEU A 140 25.87 -21.07 32.47
CA LEU A 140 27.01 -20.27 32.02
C LEU A 140 27.26 -19.02 32.90
N GLY A 141 26.54 -18.90 34.03
CA GLY A 141 26.81 -17.86 35.03
C GLY A 141 26.28 -16.46 34.70
N PHE A 142 25.50 -16.29 33.62
CA PHE A 142 24.98 -14.97 33.23
C PHE A 142 23.84 -14.47 34.13
N ILE A 143 23.17 -15.37 34.85
CA ILE A 143 22.09 -15.03 35.80
C ILE A 143 22.26 -15.83 37.08
N SER A 144 21.86 -15.24 38.22
CA SER A 144 21.86 -15.94 39.51
C SER A 144 20.75 -16.99 39.58
N LEU A 145 20.91 -17.96 40.49
CA LEU A 145 19.89 -18.98 40.77
C LEU A 145 18.53 -18.35 41.12
N ALA A 146 18.53 -17.26 41.89
CA ALA A 146 17.32 -16.51 42.24
C ALA A 146 16.62 -15.90 41.01
N LYS A 147 17.37 -15.33 40.06
CA LYS A 147 16.81 -14.81 38.80
C LYS A 147 16.29 -15.94 37.91
N TYR A 148 17.02 -17.05 37.82
CA TYR A 148 16.63 -18.22 37.04
C TYR A 148 15.32 -18.85 37.53
N THR A 149 15.23 -19.14 38.82
CA THR A 149 14.02 -19.74 39.46
C THR A 149 12.79 -18.86 39.32
N LYS A 150 12.95 -17.53 39.43
CA LYS A 150 11.89 -16.56 39.16
C LYS A 150 11.49 -16.52 37.68
N ALA A 151 12.45 -16.55 36.76
CA ALA A 151 12.18 -16.44 35.33
C ALA A 151 11.50 -17.71 34.76
N ILE A 152 11.90 -18.90 35.21
CA ILE A 152 11.36 -20.16 34.68
C ILE A 152 9.90 -20.40 35.08
N SER A 153 9.50 -19.91 36.25
CA SER A 153 8.12 -19.95 36.77
C SER A 153 7.21 -18.84 36.21
N SER A 154 7.78 -17.85 35.53
CA SER A 154 7.00 -16.76 34.93
C SER A 154 6.16 -17.27 33.74
N PRO A 155 4.95 -16.74 33.52
CA PRO A 155 4.18 -17.01 32.31
C PRO A 155 4.90 -16.45 31.06
N LEU A 156 4.42 -16.78 29.86
CA LEU A 156 5.02 -16.27 28.62
C LEU A 156 4.96 -14.75 28.50
N GLY A 157 3.95 -14.10 29.10
CA GLY A 157 3.81 -12.64 29.06
C GLY A 157 3.39 -12.06 27.71
N ILE A 158 3.14 -12.90 26.70
CA ILE A 158 2.73 -12.47 25.35
C ILE A 158 1.32 -11.85 25.35
N LEU A 159 1.05 -11.01 24.35
CA LEU A 159 -0.29 -10.52 24.05
C LEU A 159 -1.26 -11.66 23.68
N ASN A 160 -2.57 -11.42 23.76
CA ASN A 160 -3.59 -12.41 23.33
C ASN A 160 -3.56 -12.68 21.81
N LYS A 161 -3.04 -11.73 21.04
CA LYS A 161 -2.84 -11.84 19.59
C LYS A 161 -1.60 -11.04 19.21
N PRO A 162 -0.89 -11.41 18.12
CA PRO A 162 0.26 -10.64 17.66
C PRO A 162 -0.15 -9.20 17.43
N ASN A 163 0.64 -8.27 17.96
CA ASN A 163 0.47 -6.87 17.64
C ASN A 163 0.74 -6.69 16.14
N ARG A 164 -0.15 -5.97 15.46
CA ARG A 164 -0.03 -5.72 14.02
C ARG A 164 -0.28 -4.25 13.79
N PRO A 165 0.42 -3.62 12.83
CA PRO A 165 0.13 -2.25 12.46
C PRO A 165 -1.36 -2.13 12.16
N LYS A 166 -2.02 -1.13 12.75
CA LYS A 166 -3.43 -0.84 12.47
C LYS A 166 -3.64 -0.54 10.98
N ASN A 167 -2.58 -0.07 10.32
CA ASN A 167 -2.54 0.40 8.94
C ASN A 167 -2.47 -0.78 7.96
N LYS A 168 -3.48 -1.65 7.97
CA LYS A 168 -3.84 -2.46 6.80
C LYS A 168 -4.84 -1.63 6.00
N GLY A 169 -4.65 -1.49 4.70
CA GLY A 169 -5.61 -0.73 3.91
C GLY A 169 -5.10 -0.32 2.55
N TYR A 170 -6.01 0.24 1.77
CA TYR A 170 -5.77 0.70 0.42
C TYR A 170 -4.60 1.69 0.28
N VAL A 171 -4.34 2.49 1.32
CA VAL A 171 -3.20 3.42 1.38
C VAL A 171 -1.87 2.68 1.38
N LEU A 172 -1.71 1.66 2.22
CA LEU A 172 -0.46 0.90 2.30
C LEU A 172 -0.16 0.19 0.97
N ASP A 173 -1.18 -0.40 0.35
CA ASP A 173 -1.04 -1.01 -0.98
C ASP A 173 -0.68 0.00 -2.07
N TYR A 174 -1.21 1.22 -1.96
CA TYR A 174 -0.85 2.33 -2.83
C TYR A 174 0.62 2.72 -2.63
N VAL A 175 1.07 2.92 -1.39
CA VAL A 175 2.45 3.25 -1.05
C VAL A 175 3.41 2.18 -1.58
N LYS A 176 3.13 0.90 -1.32
CA LYS A 176 3.94 -0.21 -1.84
C LYS A 176 4.04 -0.20 -3.35
N ARG A 177 2.91 -0.02 -4.06
CA ARG A 177 2.92 0.08 -5.53
C ARG A 177 3.74 1.27 -6.00
N LYS A 178 3.66 2.40 -5.31
CA LYS A 178 4.44 3.60 -5.66
C LYS A 178 5.93 3.35 -5.46
N LEU A 179 6.36 2.72 -4.37
CA LEU A 179 7.75 2.35 -4.14
C LEU A 179 8.29 1.40 -5.22
N LYS A 180 7.50 0.39 -5.60
CA LYS A 180 7.86 -0.49 -6.74
C LYS A 180 8.01 0.29 -8.05
N SER A 181 7.15 1.29 -8.30
CA SER A 181 7.28 2.14 -9.49
C SER A 181 8.50 3.06 -9.46
N LEU A 182 9.09 3.27 -8.28
CA LEU A 182 10.36 3.98 -8.07
C LEU A 182 11.57 3.01 -8.06
N LEU A 183 11.38 1.77 -8.52
CA LEU A 183 12.41 0.74 -8.65
C LEU A 183 12.97 0.21 -7.31
N TYR A 184 12.28 0.44 -6.19
CA TYR A 184 12.57 -0.30 -4.96
C TYR A 184 12.04 -1.73 -5.08
N ASP A 185 12.90 -2.72 -4.82
CA ASP A 185 12.52 -4.13 -4.77
C ASP A 185 11.82 -4.46 -3.44
N ASP A 186 11.29 -5.70 -3.33
CA ASP A 186 10.61 -6.13 -2.11
C ASP A 186 11.56 -6.17 -0.91
N LEU A 187 12.85 -6.48 -1.11
CA LEU A 187 13.84 -6.50 -0.04
C LEU A 187 14.02 -5.09 0.55
N ALA A 188 14.23 -4.07 -0.28
CA ALA A 188 14.37 -2.69 0.14
C ALA A 188 13.08 -2.18 0.80
N ILE A 189 11.91 -2.50 0.24
CA ILE A 189 10.62 -2.05 0.79
C ILE A 189 10.35 -2.63 2.18
N TYR A 190 10.66 -3.92 2.40
CA TYR A 190 10.29 -4.61 3.64
C TYR A 190 11.41 -4.66 4.68
N GLN A 191 12.67 -4.59 4.25
CA GLN A 191 13.84 -4.86 5.09
C GLN A 191 14.93 -3.79 4.97
N GLY A 192 14.85 -2.88 3.99
CA GLY A 192 15.84 -1.84 3.75
C GLY A 192 15.83 -0.66 4.73
N GLY A 193 15.15 -0.77 5.88
CA GLY A 193 15.11 0.28 6.90
C GLY A 193 14.39 1.57 6.49
N LEU A 194 13.65 1.57 5.38
CA LEU A 194 13.07 2.79 4.81
C LEU A 194 12.11 3.48 5.78
N LYS A 195 12.35 4.77 6.03
CA LYS A 195 11.36 5.65 6.65
C LYS A 195 10.53 6.30 5.56
N ILE A 196 9.25 5.94 5.54
CA ILE A 196 8.31 6.35 4.51
C ILE A 196 7.34 7.37 5.10
N TYR A 197 7.42 8.61 4.63
CA TYR A 197 6.52 9.69 5.00
C TYR A 197 5.51 9.93 3.90
N THR A 198 4.22 10.00 4.25
CA THR A 198 3.15 10.17 3.27
C THR A 198 2.34 11.43 3.53
N THR A 199 1.69 11.96 2.51
CA THR A 199 0.77 13.10 2.64
C THR A 199 -0.63 12.72 3.13
N VAL A 200 -0.87 11.43 3.37
CA VAL A 200 -2.17 10.93 3.79
C VAL A 200 -2.44 11.41 5.21
N ASP A 201 -3.55 12.12 5.37
CA ASP A 201 -4.05 12.54 6.67
C ASP A 201 -4.82 11.38 7.29
N ASN A 202 -4.31 10.81 8.38
CA ASN A 202 -4.91 9.64 9.00
C ASN A 202 -6.31 9.95 9.58
N VAL A 203 -6.55 11.17 10.07
CA VAL A 203 -7.84 11.57 10.63
C VAL A 203 -8.89 11.65 9.53
N ILE A 204 -8.55 12.25 8.38
CA ILE A 204 -9.45 12.31 7.22
C ILE A 204 -9.66 10.91 6.64
N GLN A 205 -8.59 10.12 6.50
CA GLN A 205 -8.63 8.76 5.96
C GLN A 205 -9.59 7.86 6.75
N GLU A 206 -9.51 7.88 8.08
CA GLU A 206 -10.38 7.07 8.96
C GLU A 206 -11.85 7.50 8.83
N LYS A 207 -12.12 8.81 8.92
CA LYS A 207 -13.48 9.36 8.77
C LYS A 207 -14.10 9.02 7.42
N VAL A 208 -13.35 9.16 6.33
CA VAL A 208 -13.86 8.85 4.98
C VAL A 208 -14.08 7.34 4.82
N GLN A 209 -13.18 6.50 5.32
CA GLN A 209 -13.34 5.04 5.25
C GLN A 209 -14.60 4.57 6.00
N GLU A 210 -14.85 5.13 7.19
CA GLU A 210 -16.07 4.87 7.96
C GLU A 210 -17.32 5.37 7.23
N HIS A 211 -17.28 6.60 6.73
CA HIS A 211 -18.42 7.18 6.02
C HIS A 211 -18.78 6.40 4.74
N VAL A 212 -17.78 6.03 3.92
CA VAL A 212 -17.98 5.18 2.73
C VAL A 212 -18.61 3.85 3.14
N LYS A 213 -18.12 3.21 4.20
CA LYS A 213 -18.69 1.93 4.67
C LYS A 213 -20.16 2.10 5.06
N THR A 214 -20.46 3.03 5.95
CA THR A 214 -21.81 3.27 6.46
C THR A 214 -22.78 3.66 5.35
N TYR A 215 -22.36 4.53 4.45
CA TYR A 215 -23.19 4.99 3.34
C TYR A 215 -23.47 3.87 2.33
N VAL A 216 -22.46 3.08 1.97
CA VAL A 216 -22.63 1.92 1.10
C VAL A 216 -23.54 0.87 1.75
N ASP A 217 -23.38 0.58 3.04
CA ASP A 217 -24.26 -0.36 3.75
C ASP A 217 -25.71 0.12 3.78
N LYS A 218 -25.94 1.43 3.98
CA LYS A 218 -27.27 2.04 3.92
C LYS A 218 -27.90 1.87 2.53
N LEU A 219 -27.17 2.23 1.47
CA LEU A 219 -27.68 2.12 0.09
C LEU A 219 -27.87 0.67 -0.35
N SER A 220 -26.96 -0.22 0.07
CA SER A 220 -27.05 -1.66 -0.19
C SER A 220 -28.36 -2.23 0.34
N LYS A 221 -28.74 -1.88 1.57
CA LYS A 221 -30.01 -2.27 2.18
C LYS A 221 -31.21 -1.62 1.48
N LEU A 222 -31.17 -0.31 1.27
CA LEU A 222 -32.27 0.44 0.66
C LEU A 222 -32.64 -0.08 -0.74
N HIS A 223 -31.63 -0.38 -1.56
CA HIS A 223 -31.83 -0.82 -2.94
C HIS A 223 -31.74 -2.34 -3.13
N LYS A 224 -31.56 -3.11 -2.05
CA LYS A 224 -31.41 -4.57 -2.06
C LYS A 224 -30.26 -5.05 -2.99
N ILE A 225 -29.12 -4.37 -2.92
CA ILE A 225 -27.91 -4.70 -3.69
C ILE A 225 -26.82 -5.17 -2.71
N PRO A 226 -26.72 -6.47 -2.39
CA PRO A 226 -25.88 -6.96 -1.30
C PRO A 226 -24.38 -6.77 -1.53
N ASP A 227 -23.95 -6.71 -2.79
CA ASP A 227 -22.55 -6.57 -3.20
C ASP A 227 -22.14 -5.12 -3.53
N LEU A 228 -22.98 -4.14 -3.18
CA LEU A 228 -22.70 -2.72 -3.45
C LEU A 228 -21.34 -2.30 -2.88
N GLN A 229 -20.63 -1.49 -3.66
CA GLN A 229 -19.29 -0.99 -3.33
C GLN A 229 -19.24 0.53 -3.46
N GLY A 230 -18.30 1.13 -2.75
CA GLY A 230 -17.98 2.55 -2.85
C GLY A 230 -16.48 2.76 -2.82
N ALA A 231 -16.04 3.88 -3.38
CA ALA A 231 -14.65 4.31 -3.34
C ALA A 231 -14.61 5.83 -3.21
N ALA A 232 -13.60 6.34 -2.54
CA ALA A 232 -13.39 7.77 -2.36
C ALA A 232 -11.89 8.08 -2.46
N PHE A 233 -11.59 9.24 -3.02
CA PHE A 233 -10.22 9.69 -3.23
C PHE A 233 -10.16 11.20 -3.11
N GLY A 234 -9.16 11.71 -2.40
CA GLY A 234 -8.99 13.15 -2.19
C GLY A 234 -7.55 13.58 -2.42
N ILE A 235 -7.38 14.66 -3.17
CA ILE A 235 -6.10 15.30 -3.43
C ILE A 235 -6.20 16.80 -3.22
N ASN A 236 -5.10 17.43 -2.81
CA ASN A 236 -5.04 18.89 -2.71
C ASN A 236 -4.51 19.54 -3.99
N LYS A 237 -4.45 20.88 -4.02
CA LYS A 237 -3.98 21.69 -5.15
C LYS A 237 -2.54 21.41 -5.60
N LYS A 238 -1.71 20.82 -4.74
CA LYS A 238 -0.33 20.40 -5.04
C LYS A 238 -0.27 18.97 -5.64
N GLY A 239 -1.40 18.28 -5.73
CA GLY A 239 -1.47 16.88 -6.14
C GLY A 239 -1.07 15.90 -5.03
N GLU A 240 -1.08 16.31 -3.77
CA GLU A 240 -0.81 15.44 -2.62
C GLU A 240 -2.07 14.61 -2.29
N VAL A 241 -1.89 13.30 -2.05
CA VAL A 241 -2.99 12.41 -1.64
C VAL A 241 -3.32 12.66 -0.18
N LEU A 242 -4.54 13.11 0.11
CA LEU A 242 -5.03 13.31 1.47
C LEU A 242 -5.67 12.03 2.03
N PHE A 243 -6.44 11.32 1.21
CA PHE A 243 -7.05 10.04 1.56
C PHE A 243 -7.32 9.19 0.32
N LEU A 244 -7.36 7.87 0.51
CA LEU A 244 -7.60 6.88 -0.53
C LEU A 244 -8.36 5.68 0.04
N VAL A 245 -9.62 5.53 -0.37
CA VAL A 245 -10.53 4.46 0.02
C VAL A 245 -10.93 3.69 -1.24
N GLY A 246 -10.38 2.49 -1.40
CA GLY A 246 -10.57 1.65 -2.59
C GLY A 246 -11.82 0.76 -2.57
N GLY A 247 -12.56 0.72 -1.47
CA GLY A 247 -13.69 -0.18 -1.27
C GLY A 247 -14.33 -0.03 0.10
N LYS A 248 -15.48 -0.70 0.26
CA LYS A 248 -16.30 -0.67 1.48
C LYS A 248 -15.57 -1.27 2.69
N ASP A 249 -14.91 -2.41 2.48
CA ASP A 249 -14.16 -3.11 3.51
C ASP A 249 -12.92 -3.78 2.89
N TYR A 250 -11.75 -3.32 3.30
CA TYR A 250 -10.47 -3.84 2.83
C TYR A 250 -10.26 -5.31 3.21
N LYS A 251 -10.81 -5.77 4.34
CA LYS A 251 -10.69 -7.17 4.78
C LYS A 251 -11.46 -8.12 3.87
N VAL A 252 -12.52 -7.63 3.23
CA VAL A 252 -13.34 -8.40 2.29
C VAL A 252 -12.79 -8.29 0.87
N SER A 253 -12.36 -7.09 0.46
CA SER A 253 -11.87 -6.85 -0.91
C SER A 253 -10.69 -5.89 -0.93
N GLN A 254 -9.50 -6.40 -1.28
CA GLN A 254 -8.29 -5.60 -1.47
C GLN A 254 -8.24 -4.92 -2.85
N PHE A 255 -9.20 -5.23 -3.74
CA PHE A 255 -9.30 -4.61 -5.05
C PHE A 255 -9.61 -3.11 -4.91
N ASN A 256 -8.66 -2.28 -5.33
CA ASN A 256 -8.76 -0.84 -5.14
C ASN A 256 -9.46 -0.17 -6.34
N ARG A 257 -10.70 0.24 -6.11
CA ARG A 257 -11.55 0.83 -7.14
C ARG A 257 -11.15 2.25 -7.54
N VAL A 258 -10.26 2.92 -6.81
CA VAL A 258 -9.78 4.27 -7.16
C VAL A 258 -8.96 4.25 -8.46
N TYR A 259 -8.08 3.25 -8.64
CA TYR A 259 -7.21 3.17 -9.82
C TYR A 259 -7.33 1.84 -10.60
N GLN A 260 -7.92 0.78 -10.05
CA GLN A 260 -8.09 -0.50 -10.76
C GLN A 260 -9.45 -0.61 -11.46
N ALA A 261 -10.51 -0.05 -10.88
CA ALA A 261 -11.85 -0.14 -11.46
C ALA A 261 -12.02 0.86 -12.61
N LYS A 262 -12.13 0.36 -13.83
CA LYS A 262 -12.58 1.16 -14.98
C LYS A 262 -14.10 1.11 -15.07
N ARG A 263 -14.73 2.29 -15.12
CA ARG A 263 -16.18 2.46 -15.24
C ARG A 263 -16.49 3.58 -16.24
N PRO A 264 -17.65 3.53 -16.93
CA PRO A 264 -18.15 4.69 -17.66
C PRO A 264 -18.21 5.90 -16.73
N ILE A 265 -17.65 7.03 -17.17
CA ILE A 265 -17.58 8.23 -16.33
C ILE A 265 -18.86 9.07 -16.38
N GLY A 266 -19.73 8.80 -17.35
CA GLY A 266 -20.99 9.50 -17.54
C GLY A 266 -20.80 11.01 -17.70
N SER A 267 -21.77 11.79 -17.22
CA SER A 267 -21.79 13.25 -17.40
C SER A 267 -20.60 14.00 -16.78
N THR A 268 -19.73 13.35 -16.01
CA THR A 268 -18.49 13.96 -15.49
C THR A 268 -17.50 14.35 -16.58
N ILE A 269 -17.70 13.90 -17.83
CA ILE A 269 -16.91 14.34 -18.99
C ILE A 269 -17.29 15.74 -19.51
N LYS A 270 -18.55 16.16 -19.28
CA LYS A 270 -19.10 17.39 -19.87
C LYS A 270 -18.26 18.63 -19.57
N PRO A 271 -17.75 18.87 -18.34
CA PRO A 271 -16.91 20.03 -18.04
C PRO A 271 -15.74 20.24 -19.03
N PHE A 272 -15.15 19.19 -19.58
CA PHE A 272 -14.05 19.32 -20.55
C PHE A 272 -14.50 19.90 -21.89
N ILE A 273 -15.73 19.62 -22.31
CA ILE A 273 -16.33 20.14 -23.55
C ILE A 273 -16.73 21.60 -23.35
N TYR A 274 -17.34 21.92 -22.21
CA TYR A 274 -17.74 23.29 -21.89
C TYR A 274 -16.50 24.18 -21.68
N LEU A 275 -15.42 23.65 -21.09
CA LEU A 275 -14.14 24.34 -21.01
C LEU A 275 -13.59 24.69 -22.40
N GLU A 276 -13.69 23.77 -23.37
CA GLU A 276 -13.30 24.06 -24.75
C GLU A 276 -14.17 25.16 -25.39
N ALA A 277 -15.48 25.15 -25.12
CA ALA A 277 -16.37 26.23 -25.56
C ALA A 277 -15.91 27.59 -25.02
N LEU A 278 -15.64 27.66 -23.72
CA LEU A 278 -15.22 28.88 -23.02
C LEU A 278 -13.83 29.39 -23.45
N LYS A 279 -12.95 28.51 -23.92
CA LYS A 279 -11.66 28.92 -24.53
C LYS A 279 -11.83 29.57 -25.89
N ARG A 280 -12.99 29.38 -26.52
CA ARG A 280 -13.39 30.04 -27.76
C ARG A 280 -14.27 31.24 -27.41
N LYS A 281 -15.07 31.71 -28.36
CA LYS A 281 -15.91 32.90 -28.19
C LYS A 281 -17.21 32.66 -27.40
N PHE A 282 -17.38 31.51 -26.73
CA PHE A 282 -18.55 31.26 -25.90
C PHE A 282 -18.35 31.81 -24.49
N ASN A 283 -19.44 32.24 -23.87
CA ASN A 283 -19.52 32.68 -22.49
C ASN A 283 -20.70 31.99 -21.79
N TYR A 284 -20.88 32.25 -20.49
CA TYR A 284 -21.89 31.59 -19.66
C TYR A 284 -23.34 31.92 -20.08
N THR A 285 -23.57 33.03 -20.78
CA THR A 285 -24.88 33.43 -21.35
C THR A 285 -25.03 33.06 -22.83
N SER A 286 -24.08 32.33 -23.41
CA SER A 286 -24.21 31.86 -24.79
C SER A 286 -25.37 30.88 -24.89
N ILE A 287 -26.19 31.01 -25.93
CA ILE A 287 -27.35 30.16 -26.14
C ILE A 287 -26.94 28.96 -27.00
N ILE A 288 -27.33 27.77 -26.57
CA ILE A 288 -27.19 26.52 -27.30
C ILE A 288 -28.54 25.81 -27.41
N PRO A 289 -28.80 25.07 -28.49
CA PRO A 289 -30.07 24.38 -28.66
C PRO A 289 -30.12 23.10 -27.81
N ASP A 290 -31.28 22.86 -27.19
CA ASP A 290 -31.70 21.61 -26.57
C ASP A 290 -32.96 21.12 -27.27
N THR A 291 -32.81 20.76 -28.55
CA THR A 291 -33.90 20.27 -29.41
C THR A 291 -33.62 18.84 -29.89
N PRO A 292 -34.65 18.03 -30.18
CA PRO A 292 -34.47 16.65 -30.61
C PRO A 292 -33.47 16.50 -31.77
N ILE A 293 -32.59 15.52 -31.65
CA ILE A 293 -31.59 15.19 -32.67
C ILE A 293 -31.46 13.68 -32.80
N SER A 294 -31.28 13.19 -34.02
CA SER A 294 -31.15 11.76 -34.33
C SER A 294 -29.99 11.53 -35.28
N PHE A 295 -29.19 10.51 -35.01
CA PHE A 295 -28.04 10.14 -35.85
C PHE A 295 -28.22 8.75 -36.42
N ARG A 296 -28.00 8.59 -37.73
CA ARG A 296 -28.00 7.28 -38.37
C ARG A 296 -26.69 6.56 -38.07
N LEU A 297 -26.77 5.36 -37.50
CA LEU A 297 -25.64 4.48 -37.22
C LEU A 297 -25.30 3.61 -38.43
N THR A 298 -24.09 3.03 -38.43
CA THR A 298 -23.60 2.14 -39.50
C THR A 298 -24.43 0.88 -39.70
N ASN A 299 -25.19 0.46 -38.69
CA ASN A 299 -26.10 -0.69 -38.73
C ASN A 299 -27.54 -0.31 -39.12
N ASN A 300 -27.75 0.84 -39.77
CA ASN A 300 -29.05 1.40 -40.16
C ASN A 300 -30.03 1.68 -39.01
N ARG A 301 -29.61 1.57 -37.75
CA ARG A 301 -30.40 2.05 -36.60
C ARG A 301 -30.17 3.54 -36.39
N PHE A 302 -31.11 4.19 -35.71
CA PHE A 302 -30.97 5.57 -35.27
C PHE A 302 -30.60 5.62 -33.80
N TRP A 303 -29.67 6.51 -33.45
CA TRP A 303 -29.41 6.91 -32.09
C TRP A 303 -30.06 8.27 -31.83
N THR A 304 -31.06 8.28 -30.95
CA THR A 304 -31.81 9.46 -30.55
C THR A 304 -31.55 9.72 -29.06
N PRO A 305 -30.52 10.52 -28.72
CA PRO A 305 -30.22 10.87 -27.33
C PRO A 305 -31.39 11.62 -26.69
N ILE A 306 -31.63 11.33 -25.41
CA ILE A 306 -32.64 11.99 -24.59
C ILE A 306 -32.00 12.63 -23.36
N ASN A 307 -32.65 13.68 -22.85
CA ASN A 307 -32.33 14.24 -21.55
C ASN A 307 -32.81 13.30 -20.44
N TYR A 308 -32.18 13.38 -19.27
CA TYR A 308 -32.55 12.55 -18.12
C TYR A 308 -34.03 12.73 -17.72
N GLU A 309 -34.50 13.98 -17.76
CA GLU A 309 -35.89 14.37 -17.46
C GLU A 309 -36.87 14.08 -18.61
N ARG A 310 -36.39 13.58 -19.75
CA ARG A 310 -37.18 13.27 -20.96
C ARG A 310 -37.89 14.46 -21.62
N ASN A 311 -37.59 15.69 -21.21
CA ASN A 311 -38.08 16.92 -21.83
C ASN A 311 -36.96 17.69 -22.55
N PHE A 312 -37.37 18.57 -23.47
CA PHE A 312 -36.50 19.46 -24.24
C PHE A 312 -36.79 20.91 -23.83
N HIS A 313 -35.73 21.69 -23.61
CA HIS A 313 -35.84 23.08 -23.16
C HIS A 313 -35.88 24.08 -24.32
N GLY A 314 -35.60 23.64 -25.56
CA GLY A 314 -35.40 24.56 -26.67
C GLY A 314 -34.08 25.33 -26.52
N PRO A 315 -34.02 26.65 -26.75
CA PRO A 315 -32.81 27.43 -26.49
C PRO A 315 -32.50 27.50 -24.99
N ILE A 316 -31.29 27.10 -24.59
CA ILE A 316 -30.84 27.12 -23.19
C ILE A 316 -29.49 27.85 -23.06
N TYR A 317 -29.27 28.55 -21.95
CA TYR A 317 -27.97 29.13 -21.66
C TYR A 317 -26.93 28.05 -21.40
N LEU A 318 -25.69 28.29 -21.85
CA LEU A 318 -24.56 27.38 -21.68
C LEU A 318 -24.30 27.04 -20.20
N LYS A 319 -24.48 28.00 -19.29
CA LYS A 319 -24.37 27.76 -17.84
C LYS A 319 -25.44 26.76 -17.35
N ASP A 320 -26.68 26.92 -17.78
CA ASP A 320 -27.82 26.14 -17.28
C ASP A 320 -27.75 24.71 -17.84
N ALA A 321 -27.32 24.57 -19.10
CA ALA A 321 -27.06 23.27 -19.71
C ALA A 321 -25.99 22.46 -18.94
N LEU A 322 -24.95 23.12 -18.42
CA LEU A 322 -23.94 22.46 -17.60
C LEU A 322 -24.45 22.15 -16.19
N VAL A 323 -25.09 23.12 -15.52
CA VAL A 323 -25.64 22.98 -14.16
C VAL A 323 -26.65 21.84 -14.07
N HIS A 324 -27.54 21.73 -15.05
CA HIS A 324 -28.55 20.67 -15.13
C HIS A 324 -28.07 19.42 -15.88
N SER A 325 -26.82 19.40 -16.33
CA SER A 325 -26.24 18.29 -17.09
C SER A 325 -27.13 17.85 -18.26
N VAL A 326 -27.57 18.80 -19.09
CA VAL A 326 -28.44 18.54 -20.23
C VAL A 326 -27.66 17.78 -21.32
N ASN A 327 -28.17 16.61 -21.72
CA ASN A 327 -27.46 15.71 -22.64
C ASN A 327 -27.48 16.24 -24.07
N VAL A 328 -28.68 16.59 -24.55
CA VAL A 328 -28.89 16.96 -25.94
C VAL A 328 -28.24 18.31 -26.26
N ALA A 329 -28.35 19.29 -25.34
CA ALA A 329 -27.57 20.53 -25.41
C ALA A 329 -26.04 20.30 -25.52
N THR A 330 -25.49 19.32 -24.78
CA THR A 330 -24.06 18.99 -24.85
C THR A 330 -23.66 18.42 -26.21
N ILE A 331 -24.53 17.63 -26.83
CA ILE A 331 -24.31 17.09 -28.19
C ILE A 331 -24.34 18.22 -29.21
N HIS A 332 -25.34 19.10 -29.14
CA HIS A 332 -25.40 20.28 -30.01
C HIS A 332 -24.17 21.17 -29.86
N LEU A 333 -23.72 21.42 -28.63
CA LEU A 333 -22.48 22.16 -28.38
C LEU A 333 -21.28 21.45 -29.03
N THR A 334 -21.17 20.13 -28.89
CA THR A 334 -20.11 19.33 -29.54
C THR A 334 -20.11 19.51 -31.05
N LEU A 335 -21.28 19.43 -31.68
CA LEU A 335 -21.41 19.62 -33.13
C LEU A 335 -21.04 21.04 -33.55
N LYS A 336 -21.45 22.04 -32.77
CA LYS A 336 -21.13 23.46 -33.02
C LYS A 336 -19.64 23.78 -32.86
N LEU A 337 -18.96 23.12 -31.93
CA LEU A 337 -17.51 23.23 -31.75
C LEU A 337 -16.72 22.45 -32.80
N GLY A 338 -17.34 21.45 -33.42
CA GLY A 338 -16.71 20.60 -34.42
C GLY A 338 -16.26 19.27 -33.82
N TYR A 339 -16.68 18.19 -34.48
CA TYR A 339 -16.43 16.82 -34.03
C TYR A 339 -14.94 16.49 -33.90
N SER A 340 -14.13 16.90 -34.89
CA SER A 340 -12.68 16.66 -34.91
C SER A 340 -11.98 17.36 -33.75
N ASP A 341 -12.39 18.58 -33.43
CA ASP A 341 -11.80 19.35 -32.34
C ASP A 341 -12.07 18.70 -30.99
N ILE A 342 -13.32 18.30 -30.75
CA ILE A 342 -13.69 17.60 -29.51
C ILE A 342 -12.99 16.25 -29.40
N TYR A 343 -12.81 15.53 -30.50
CA TYR A 343 -11.98 14.33 -30.53
C TYR A 343 -10.55 14.64 -30.05
N GLN A 344 -9.90 15.69 -30.55
CA GLN A 344 -8.55 16.06 -30.13
C GLN A 344 -8.50 16.49 -28.66
N VAL A 345 -9.51 17.21 -28.17
CA VAL A 345 -9.62 17.59 -26.76
C VAL A 345 -9.72 16.36 -25.87
N LEU A 346 -10.62 15.43 -26.19
CA LEU A 346 -10.80 14.21 -25.41
C LEU A 346 -9.59 13.26 -25.52
N LYS A 347 -8.92 13.24 -26.66
CA LYS A 347 -7.65 12.53 -26.85
C LYS A 347 -6.53 13.16 -26.01
N LYS A 348 -6.42 14.49 -25.97
CA LYS A 348 -5.45 15.24 -25.14
C LYS A 348 -5.62 14.91 -23.66
N TYR A 349 -6.86 14.85 -23.17
CA TYR A 349 -7.14 14.44 -21.79
C TYR A 349 -7.12 12.91 -21.58
N GLY A 350 -6.88 12.11 -22.62
CA GLY A 350 -6.72 10.66 -22.51
C GLY A 350 -8.01 9.87 -22.33
N PHE A 351 -9.17 10.47 -22.62
CA PHE A 351 -10.48 9.80 -22.62
C PHE A 351 -10.71 8.98 -23.88
N VAL A 352 -9.99 9.30 -24.97
CA VAL A 352 -10.11 8.65 -26.27
C VAL A 352 -8.73 8.15 -26.72
N LYS A 353 -8.69 6.95 -27.32
CA LYS A 353 -7.46 6.37 -27.89
C LYS A 353 -7.47 6.28 -29.41
N LYS A 354 -8.45 5.56 -29.97
CA LYS A 354 -8.51 5.25 -31.41
C LYS A 354 -9.92 5.41 -32.00
N TYR A 355 -10.93 4.99 -31.24
CA TYR A 355 -12.33 5.11 -31.64
C TYR A 355 -13.03 6.20 -30.83
N PHE A 356 -13.88 6.97 -31.51
CA PHE A 356 -14.71 8.02 -30.93
C PHE A 356 -16.05 8.01 -31.65
N ASP A 357 -17.11 8.08 -30.87
CA ASP A 357 -18.48 8.34 -31.31
C ASP A 357 -19.09 9.43 -30.41
N LEU A 358 -20.23 9.99 -30.80
CA LEU A 358 -20.89 11.05 -30.03
C LEU A 358 -21.37 10.61 -28.63
N SER A 359 -21.50 9.32 -28.33
CA SER A 359 -21.84 8.88 -26.97
C SER A 359 -20.71 9.16 -25.98
N TYR A 360 -19.46 9.30 -26.45
CA TYR A 360 -18.32 9.66 -25.60
C TYR A 360 -18.52 11.01 -24.94
N VAL A 361 -19.17 11.97 -25.60
CA VAL A 361 -19.45 13.29 -25.01
C VAL A 361 -20.48 13.25 -23.88
N LEU A 362 -21.17 12.12 -23.73
CA LEU A 362 -22.05 11.80 -22.61
C LEU A 362 -21.40 10.83 -21.60
N GLY A 363 -20.14 10.45 -21.82
CA GLY A 363 -19.32 9.69 -20.88
C GLY A 363 -19.40 8.17 -20.98
N SER A 364 -19.68 7.64 -22.17
CA SER A 364 -19.54 6.20 -22.44
C SER A 364 -18.10 5.70 -22.32
N CYS A 365 -17.12 6.61 -22.35
CA CYS A 365 -15.71 6.27 -22.13
C CYS A 365 -15.44 5.77 -20.71
N GLN A 366 -14.55 4.78 -20.61
CA GLN A 366 -14.18 4.20 -19.33
C GLN A 366 -12.95 4.88 -18.73
N SER A 367 -13.05 5.26 -17.46
CA SER A 367 -11.92 5.73 -16.66
C SER A 367 -12.01 5.20 -15.22
N ASN A 368 -11.03 5.54 -14.41
CA ASN A 368 -11.06 5.34 -12.96
C ASN A 368 -10.98 6.70 -12.26
N LEU A 369 -11.27 6.74 -10.95
CA LEU A 369 -11.25 7.99 -10.18
C LEU A 369 -9.89 8.67 -10.28
N TRP A 370 -8.80 7.91 -10.12
CA TRP A 370 -7.44 8.43 -10.17
C TRP A 370 -7.15 9.20 -11.45
N LYS A 371 -7.41 8.58 -12.61
CA LYS A 371 -7.20 9.18 -13.92
C LYS A 371 -8.09 10.38 -14.13
N LEU A 372 -9.35 10.36 -13.69
CA LEU A 372 -10.22 11.53 -13.82
C LEU A 372 -9.57 12.75 -13.14
N TYR A 373 -9.09 12.60 -11.90
CA TYR A 373 -8.41 13.67 -11.16
C TYR A 373 -7.10 14.12 -11.83
N GLU A 374 -6.26 13.16 -12.26
CA GLU A 374 -5.02 13.43 -12.98
C GLU A 374 -5.23 14.31 -14.23
N LYS A 375 -6.42 14.23 -14.85
CA LYS A 375 -6.76 14.97 -16.07
C LYS A 375 -7.51 16.27 -15.80
N VAL A 376 -8.37 16.32 -14.77
CA VAL A 376 -9.08 17.55 -14.37
C VAL A 376 -8.11 18.60 -13.85
N PHE A 377 -7.13 18.23 -13.02
CA PHE A 377 -6.26 19.18 -12.33
C PHE A 377 -5.47 20.10 -13.27
N PRO A 378 -4.75 19.56 -14.27
CA PRO A 378 -4.10 20.41 -15.27
C PRO A 378 -5.09 21.24 -16.10
N ALA A 379 -6.30 20.72 -16.35
CA ALA A 379 -7.31 21.42 -17.14
C ALA A 379 -7.79 22.72 -16.49
N VAL A 380 -7.80 22.77 -15.15
CA VAL A 380 -8.20 23.95 -14.36
C VAL A 380 -7.01 24.78 -13.86
N GLY A 381 -5.81 24.55 -14.41
CA GLY A 381 -4.62 25.37 -14.15
C GLY A 381 -3.81 24.97 -12.91
N TYR A 382 -4.11 23.82 -12.27
CA TYR A 382 -3.24 23.31 -11.22
C TYR A 382 -2.03 22.60 -11.82
N LEU A 383 -0.83 23.00 -11.40
CA LEU A 383 0.42 22.36 -11.78
C LEU A 383 0.51 20.97 -11.14
N VAL A 384 0.41 19.93 -11.95
CA VAL A 384 0.79 18.57 -11.57
C VAL A 384 2.07 18.28 -12.34
N SER A 385 3.23 18.30 -11.67
CA SER A 385 4.49 18.08 -12.38
C SER A 385 4.51 16.68 -13.00
N SER A 386 4.92 16.60 -14.26
CA SER A 386 4.88 15.40 -15.11
C SER A 386 5.92 14.36 -14.70
N THR A 387 7.02 14.78 -14.06
CA THR A 387 7.99 13.90 -13.38
C THR A 387 7.51 13.46 -12.01
N THR A 388 6.56 14.20 -11.42
CA THR A 388 6.00 13.97 -10.07
C THR A 388 4.53 13.55 -10.11
N GLY A 389 4.08 12.71 -11.04
CA GLY A 389 2.72 12.17 -11.00
C GLY A 389 2.41 11.63 -9.59
N LEU A 390 1.62 12.39 -8.81
CA LEU A 390 1.48 12.23 -7.35
C LEU A 390 2.76 11.73 -6.65
N ALA A 391 3.93 12.33 -6.94
CA ALA A 391 5.17 11.96 -6.25
C ALA A 391 5.28 12.60 -4.86
N ALA A 392 4.50 13.64 -4.59
CA ALA A 392 4.50 14.29 -3.27
C ALA A 392 3.91 13.39 -2.17
N SER A 393 3.21 12.30 -2.49
CA SER A 393 2.53 11.50 -1.47
C SER A 393 3.40 10.49 -0.74
N VAL A 394 4.66 10.29 -1.15
CA VAL A 394 5.60 9.37 -0.50
C VAL A 394 7.03 9.92 -0.57
N ALA A 395 7.54 10.46 0.54
CA ALA A 395 8.96 10.74 0.72
C ALA A 395 9.62 9.54 1.41
N VAL A 396 10.77 9.11 0.87
CA VAL A 396 11.50 7.95 1.36
C VAL A 396 12.87 8.41 1.82
N PHE A 397 13.20 8.10 3.07
CA PHE A 397 14.54 8.29 3.60
C PHE A 397 15.12 6.92 3.92
N ALA A 398 16.32 6.65 3.41
CA ALA A 398 17.14 5.56 3.91
C ALA A 398 17.69 5.97 5.28
N THR A 399 17.60 5.08 6.26
CA THR A 399 18.23 5.27 7.57
C THR A 399 19.59 4.63 7.60
#